data_AF-A0A6C0E4G1-F1
#
_entry.id   AF-A0A6C0E4G1-F1
#
_cell.length_a   1.000
_cell.length_b   1.000
_cell.length_c   1.000
_cell.angle_alpha   90.00
_cell.angle_beta   90.00
_cell.angle_gamma   90.00
#
_symmetry.space_group_name_H-M   'P 1'
#
loop_
_entity.id
_entity.type
_entity.pdbx_description
1 polymer ?
#
loop_
_entity_poly.entity_id
_entity_poly.type
_entity_poly.pdbx_seq_one_letter_code
_entity_poly.pdbx_strand_id
1 'polypeptide(L)'
;MSGVIITSTTLKNILEQGQLKVARRKQRNNDDSYNYFISPKLMLEFHNGRVIYAAPTYIVIEYQKLTHIGLLCFLRYVSECFTRLVKPYVSNDKKIYNIYLEKEDTFSIRCHLPKKGSGYTFKVVDSQTKKEISYSTPNKNVIIDYALVDIKNLWESSEKIGFNLEVRQLEY
;
A
#
# COMPACT_ATOMS: atom_id res chain seq x y z
N MET A 1 12.01 -9.80 9.59
CA MET A 1 10.58 -9.69 9.99
C MET A 1 9.76 -10.26 8.84
N SER A 2 9.10 -11.38 9.04
CA SER A 2 8.18 -12.01 8.09
C SER A 2 6.87 -11.21 8.03
N GLY A 3 6.33 -11.00 6.83
CA GLY A 3 4.98 -10.51 6.62
C GLY A 3 4.26 -11.45 5.67
N VAL A 4 2.92 -11.39 5.68
CA VAL A 4 2.10 -12.30 4.88
C VAL A 4 1.79 -11.63 3.54
N ILE A 5 2.20 -12.26 2.44
CA ILE A 5 1.75 -11.88 1.10
C ILE A 5 0.29 -12.32 0.99
N ILE A 6 -0.61 -11.37 0.73
CA ILE A 6 -2.04 -11.65 0.70
C ILE A 6 -2.55 -11.80 -0.74
N THR A 7 -3.19 -12.93 -1.00
CA THR A 7 -4.14 -13.13 -2.10
C THR A 7 -5.57 -12.96 -1.58
N SER A 8 -6.57 -12.88 -2.48
CA SER A 8 -7.99 -12.79 -2.09
C SER A 8 -8.42 -13.92 -1.15
N THR A 9 -8.03 -15.16 -1.45
CA THR A 9 -8.32 -16.34 -0.61
C THR A 9 -7.62 -16.27 0.75
N THR A 10 -6.35 -15.88 0.77
CA THR A 10 -5.57 -15.78 2.01
C THR A 10 -6.13 -14.71 2.94
N LEU A 11 -6.49 -13.54 2.39
CA LEU A 11 -7.09 -12.47 3.16
C LEU A 11 -8.45 -12.85 3.75
N LYS A 12 -9.30 -13.51 2.95
CA LYS A 12 -10.60 -14.02 3.42
C LYS A 12 -10.44 -14.95 4.61
N ASN A 13 -9.55 -15.93 4.52
CA ASN A 13 -9.31 -16.89 5.60
C ASN A 13 -8.78 -16.21 6.87
N ILE A 14 -7.83 -15.27 6.73
CA ILE A 14 -7.28 -14.51 7.85
C ILE A 14 -8.35 -13.68 8.57
N LEU A 15 -9.30 -13.12 7.82
CA LEU A 15 -10.41 -12.32 8.36
C LEU A 15 -11.46 -13.19 9.05
N GLU A 16 -11.91 -14.26 8.39
CA GLU A 16 -12.92 -15.18 8.93
C GLU A 16 -12.44 -15.86 10.23
N GLN A 17 -11.14 -16.08 10.34
CA GLN A 17 -10.52 -16.65 11.53
C GLN A 17 -10.22 -15.62 12.63
N GLY A 18 -10.58 -14.34 12.44
CA GLY A 18 -10.37 -13.28 13.43
C GLY A 18 -8.90 -13.02 13.76
N GLN A 19 -7.98 -13.33 12.84
CA GLN A 19 -6.54 -13.32 13.11
C GLN A 19 -5.91 -11.92 13.01
N LEU A 20 -6.62 -10.95 12.42
CA LEU A 20 -6.15 -9.57 12.34
C LEU A 20 -6.49 -8.79 13.60
N LYS A 21 -5.45 -8.30 14.28
CA LYS A 21 -5.56 -7.43 15.44
C LYS A 21 -5.19 -6.00 15.07
N VAL A 22 -5.93 -5.05 15.64
CA VAL A 22 -5.67 -3.61 15.48
C VAL A 22 -5.00 -3.08 16.74
N ALA A 23 -3.82 -2.50 16.59
CA ALA A 23 -3.14 -1.76 17.65
C ALA A 23 -3.19 -0.26 17.34
N ARG A 24 -3.72 0.53 18.27
CA ARG A 24 -3.85 1.99 18.14
C ARG A 24 -2.71 2.70 18.86
N ARG A 25 -2.08 3.69 18.23
CA ARG A 25 -1.05 4.55 18.85
C ARG A 25 -1.30 6.01 18.52
N LYS A 26 -1.25 6.89 19.53
CA LYS A 26 -1.38 8.34 19.34
C LYS A 26 -0.21 8.86 18.49
N GLN A 27 -0.47 9.79 17.57
CA GLN A 27 0.55 10.46 16.78
C GLN A 27 1.30 11.48 17.65
N ARG A 28 2.62 11.58 17.50
CA ARG A 28 3.46 12.43 18.37
C ARG A 28 3.19 13.94 18.25
N ASN A 29 2.74 14.40 17.09
CA ASN A 29 2.66 15.83 16.75
C ASN A 29 1.22 16.30 16.49
N ASN A 30 0.20 15.52 16.86
CA ASN A 30 -1.18 15.87 16.59
C ASN A 30 -2.09 15.37 17.72
N ASP A 31 -2.77 16.29 18.40
CA ASP A 31 -3.37 16.01 19.70
C ASP A 31 -4.57 15.04 19.65
N ASP A 32 -5.21 14.90 18.48
CA ASP A 32 -6.38 14.02 18.29
C ASP A 32 -6.28 13.12 17.04
N SER A 33 -5.08 12.63 16.72
CA SER A 33 -4.89 11.68 15.62
C SER A 33 -4.14 10.43 16.05
N TYR A 34 -4.60 9.28 15.56
CA TYR A 34 -3.99 7.97 15.83
C TYR A 34 -3.42 7.33 14.57
N ASN A 35 -2.53 6.37 14.78
CA ASN A 35 -2.12 5.39 13.79
C ASN A 35 -2.70 4.03 14.19
N TYR A 36 -3.28 3.33 13.22
CA TYR A 36 -3.87 2.01 13.37
C TYR A 36 -2.97 0.98 12.69
N PHE A 37 -2.26 0.20 13.49
CA PHE A 37 -1.36 -0.84 13.02
C PHE A 37 -2.08 -2.19 13.00
N ILE A 38 -1.97 -2.91 11.89
CA ILE A 38 -2.57 -4.23 11.73
C ILE A 38 -1.50 -5.31 11.97
N SER A 39 -1.87 -6.34 12.73
CA SER A 39 -1.03 -7.50 13.01
C SER A 39 -1.78 -8.79 12.68
N PRO A 40 -1.17 -9.75 11.95
CA PRO A 40 0.16 -9.68 11.33
C PRO A 40 0.28 -8.59 10.25
N LYS A 41 1.54 -8.23 9.92
CA LYS A 41 1.83 -7.30 8.82
C LYS A 41 1.45 -7.94 7.49
N LEU A 42 0.77 -7.17 6.65
CA LEU A 42 0.29 -7.61 5.34
C LEU A 42 1.08 -6.91 4.23
N MET A 43 1.42 -7.67 3.19
CA MET A 43 2.09 -7.17 1.99
C MET A 43 1.25 -7.47 0.75
N LEU A 44 1.32 -6.56 -0.22
CA LEU A 44 0.69 -6.66 -1.52
C LEU A 44 1.76 -6.81 -2.58
N GLU A 45 1.50 -7.72 -3.52
CA GLU A 45 2.30 -7.87 -4.73
C GLU A 45 1.56 -7.24 -5.89
N PHE A 46 2.29 -6.44 -6.65
CA PHE A 46 1.79 -5.80 -7.85
C PHE A 46 2.70 -6.13 -9.03
N HIS A 47 2.10 -6.33 -10.19
CA HIS A 47 2.82 -6.69 -11.42
C HIS A 47 2.34 -5.82 -12.58
N ASN A 48 3.27 -5.51 -13.49
CA ASN A 48 2.99 -4.80 -14.75
C ASN A 48 2.28 -3.44 -14.57
N GLY A 49 2.66 -2.70 -13.54
CA GLY A 49 2.11 -1.37 -13.26
C GLY A 49 2.84 -0.28 -14.03
N ARG A 50 2.16 0.79 -14.43
CA ARG A 50 2.81 1.94 -15.07
C ARG A 50 3.06 3.05 -14.07
N VAL A 51 4.31 3.51 -13.93
CA VAL A 51 4.62 4.66 -13.08
C VAL A 51 4.13 5.94 -13.77
N ILE A 52 3.13 6.59 -13.18
CA ILE A 52 2.58 7.85 -13.72
C ILE A 52 3.14 9.09 -13.05
N TYR A 53 3.71 8.91 -11.86
CA TYR A 53 4.34 9.96 -11.08
C TYR A 53 5.39 9.35 -10.15
N ALA A 54 6.56 9.96 -10.09
CA ALA A 54 7.62 9.59 -9.17
C ALA A 54 8.20 10.85 -8.52
N ALA A 55 8.21 10.87 -7.19
CA ALA A 55 8.82 11.90 -6.38
C ALA A 55 9.86 11.26 -5.45
N PRO A 56 10.75 12.06 -4.82
CA PRO A 56 11.77 11.52 -3.94
C PRO A 56 11.24 10.68 -2.77
N THR A 57 9.98 10.83 -2.36
CA THR A 57 9.39 10.17 -1.19
C THR A 57 8.23 9.23 -1.50
N TYR A 58 7.75 9.17 -2.74
CA TYR A 58 6.67 8.27 -3.15
C TYR A 58 6.61 8.07 -4.67
N ILE A 59 6.00 6.98 -5.09
CA ILE A 59 5.62 6.69 -6.48
C ILE A 59 4.11 6.50 -6.58
N VAL A 60 3.56 6.73 -7.77
CA VAL A 60 2.18 6.41 -8.11
C VAL A 60 2.19 5.45 -9.30
N ILE A 61 1.60 4.28 -9.09
CA ILE A 61 1.54 3.20 -10.05
C ILE A 61 0.09 3.09 -10.55
N GLU A 62 -0.12 3.19 -11.85
CA GLU A 62 -1.42 3.15 -12.52
C GLU A 62 -1.59 1.86 -13.32
N TYR A 63 -2.82 1.36 -13.32
CA TYR A 63 -3.26 0.16 -14.02
C TYR A 63 -4.48 0.48 -14.88
N GLN A 64 -4.56 -0.19 -16.03
CA GLN A 64 -5.76 -0.19 -16.87
C GLN A 64 -6.79 -1.16 -16.29
N LYS A 65 -8.04 -0.72 -16.10
CA LYS A 65 -9.08 -1.54 -15.47
C LYS A 65 -9.38 -2.79 -16.27
N LEU A 66 -9.52 -2.67 -17.59
CA LEU A 66 -9.90 -3.79 -18.46
C LEU A 66 -8.93 -4.97 -18.34
N THR A 67 -7.63 -4.69 -18.25
CA THR A 67 -6.59 -5.73 -18.16
C THR A 67 -6.26 -6.14 -16.72
N HIS A 68 -6.65 -5.35 -15.71
CA HIS A 68 -6.30 -5.58 -14.30
C HIS A 68 -7.53 -5.60 -13.37
N ILE A 69 -8.70 -6.02 -13.87
CA ILE A 69 -9.95 -6.01 -13.10
C ILE A 69 -9.87 -6.88 -11.84
N GLY A 70 -9.15 -8.01 -11.92
CA GLY A 70 -8.92 -8.89 -10.76
C GLY A 70 -8.19 -8.17 -9.62
N LEU A 71 -7.15 -7.38 -9.95
CA LEU A 71 -6.43 -6.57 -8.98
C LEU A 71 -7.33 -5.48 -8.40
N LEU A 72 -8.14 -4.80 -9.22
CA LEU A 72 -9.08 -3.79 -8.72
C LEU A 72 -10.11 -4.40 -7.75
N CYS A 73 -10.70 -5.54 -8.09
CA CYS A 73 -11.62 -6.26 -7.20
C CYS A 73 -10.94 -6.68 -5.89
N PHE A 74 -9.69 -7.14 -5.96
CA PHE A 74 -8.92 -7.47 -4.77
C PHE A 74 -8.67 -6.23 -3.89
N LEU A 75 -8.29 -5.09 -4.47
CA LEU A 75 -8.03 -3.86 -3.71
C LEU A 75 -9.31 -3.25 -3.10
N ARG A 76 -10.45 -3.40 -3.76
CA ARG A 76 -11.79 -3.12 -3.21
C ARG A 76 -12.04 -3.94 -1.95
N TYR A 77 -11.86 -5.25 -2.07
CA TYR A 77 -12.04 -6.17 -0.95
C TYR A 77 -11.09 -5.85 0.21
N VAL A 78 -9.80 -5.62 -0.07
CA VAL A 78 -8.82 -5.18 0.94
C VAL A 78 -9.28 -3.90 1.63
N SER A 79 -9.67 -2.87 0.87
CA SER A 79 -10.11 -1.59 1.44
C SER A 79 -11.32 -1.74 2.36
N GLU A 80 -12.30 -2.53 1.94
CA GLU A 80 -13.50 -2.82 2.72
C GLU A 80 -13.16 -3.54 4.03
N CYS A 81 -12.28 -4.55 3.96
CA CYS A 81 -11.90 -5.34 5.12
C CYS A 81 -11.16 -4.50 6.17
N PHE A 82 -10.19 -3.69 5.73
CA PHE A 82 -9.49 -2.76 6.62
C PHE A 82 -10.40 -1.67 7.18
N THR A 83 -11.37 -1.19 6.38
CA THR A 83 -12.40 -0.26 6.85
C THR A 83 -13.21 -0.88 7.98
N ARG A 84 -13.71 -2.11 7.81
CA ARG A 84 -14.47 -2.83 8.85
C ARG A 84 -13.64 -3.06 10.12
N LEU A 85 -12.35 -3.38 9.98
CA LEU A 85 -11.45 -3.59 11.12
C LEU A 85 -11.19 -2.31 11.92
N VAL A 86 -11.02 -1.18 11.24
CA VAL A 86 -10.59 0.07 11.87
C VAL A 86 -11.79 0.93 12.32
N LYS A 87 -12.94 0.84 11.65
CA LYS A 87 -14.13 1.68 11.93
C LYS A 87 -14.56 1.70 13.41
N PRO A 88 -14.53 0.60 14.20
CA PRO A 88 -14.89 0.64 15.62
C PRO A 88 -14.02 1.55 16.49
N TYR A 89 -12.83 1.93 16.01
CA TYR A 89 -11.87 2.76 16.75
C TYR A 89 -11.88 4.23 16.33
N VAL A 90 -12.69 4.58 15.32
CA VAL A 90 -12.70 5.87 14.62
C VAL A 90 -14.01 6.60 14.91
N SER A 91 -13.95 7.92 15.07
CA SER A 91 -15.15 8.74 15.20
C SER A 91 -16.06 8.63 13.96
N ASN A 92 -17.38 8.72 14.16
CA ASN A 92 -18.36 8.37 13.12
C ASN A 92 -18.26 9.23 11.85
N ASP A 93 -17.74 10.45 11.97
CA ASP A 93 -17.62 11.49 10.95
C ASP A 93 -16.42 11.34 9.99
N LYS A 94 -15.38 10.58 10.38
CA LYS A 94 -14.17 10.48 9.54
C LYS A 94 -14.34 9.51 8.37
N LYS A 95 -13.96 9.98 7.18
CA LYS A 95 -13.92 9.18 5.96
C LYS A 95 -12.65 8.34 5.91
N ILE A 96 -12.79 7.03 5.72
CA ILE A 96 -11.67 6.13 5.44
C ILE A 96 -11.52 6.04 3.92
N TYR A 97 -10.36 6.46 3.39
CA TYR A 97 -10.07 6.36 1.96
C TYR A 97 -9.71 4.95 1.57
N ASN A 98 -10.00 4.58 0.32
CA ASN A 98 -9.55 3.32 -0.26
C ASN A 98 -8.01 3.29 -0.42
N ILE A 99 -7.45 2.08 -0.50
CA ILE A 99 -6.03 1.87 -0.78
C ILE A 99 -5.62 2.30 -2.21
N TYR A 100 -6.61 2.47 -3.09
CA TYR A 100 -6.46 2.85 -4.49
C TYR A 100 -7.31 4.10 -4.80
N LEU A 101 -6.93 4.81 -5.86
CA LEU A 101 -7.73 5.86 -6.49
C LEU A 101 -8.24 5.37 -7.84
N GLU A 102 -9.56 5.34 -8.01
CA GLU A 102 -10.22 4.88 -9.24
C GLU A 102 -10.67 6.07 -10.09
N LYS A 103 -10.40 5.99 -11.40
CA LYS A 103 -10.90 6.88 -12.46
C LYS A 103 -11.80 6.09 -13.39
N GLU A 104 -12.21 6.64 -14.53
CA GLU A 104 -13.08 5.93 -15.49
C GLU A 104 -12.44 4.63 -16.00
N ASP A 105 -11.28 4.72 -16.66
CA ASP A 105 -10.59 3.57 -17.29
C ASP A 105 -9.41 3.02 -16.50
N THR A 106 -8.93 3.77 -15.52
CA THR A 106 -7.73 3.43 -14.75
C THR A 106 -7.98 3.40 -13.25
N PHE A 107 -7.06 2.78 -12.53
CA PHE A 107 -6.92 2.97 -11.09
C PHE A 107 -5.44 3.07 -10.74
N SER A 108 -5.14 3.76 -9.65
CA SER A 108 -3.77 4.01 -9.22
C SER A 108 -3.57 3.77 -7.73
N ILE A 109 -2.34 3.45 -7.37
CA ILE A 109 -1.91 3.18 -6.00
C ILE A 109 -0.70 4.05 -5.72
N ARG A 110 -0.72 4.77 -4.59
CA ARG A 110 0.39 5.60 -4.14
C ARG A 110 1.18 4.87 -3.06
N CYS A 111 2.46 4.69 -3.29
CA CYS A 111 3.36 3.99 -2.38
C CYS A 111 4.52 4.90 -1.95
N HIS A 112 4.76 4.98 -0.65
CA HIS A 112 5.91 5.69 -0.09
C HIS A 112 7.21 4.95 -0.37
N LEU A 113 8.26 5.73 -0.65
CA LEU A 113 9.62 5.25 -0.82
C LEU A 113 10.38 5.47 0.49
N PRO A 114 10.64 4.41 1.28
CA PRO A 114 11.25 4.59 2.59
C PRO A 114 12.72 4.99 2.47
N LYS A 115 13.14 5.91 3.36
CA LYS A 115 14.49 6.46 3.43
C LYS A 115 15.06 6.37 4.85
N LYS A 116 16.38 6.21 4.95
CA LYS A 116 17.15 6.35 6.18
C LYS A 116 18.42 7.16 5.87
N GLY A 117 18.51 8.37 6.42
CA GLY A 117 19.54 9.33 6.02
C GLY A 117 19.36 9.74 4.55
N SER A 118 20.45 9.70 3.77
CA SER A 118 20.43 10.01 2.34
C SER A 118 19.97 8.83 1.45
N GLY A 119 19.92 7.61 1.97
CA GLY A 119 19.65 6.39 1.20
C GLY A 119 18.22 5.88 1.29
N TYR A 120 17.79 5.17 0.25
CA TYR A 120 16.56 4.39 0.24
C TYR A 120 16.75 3.05 0.95
N THR A 121 15.71 2.54 1.61
CA THR A 121 15.79 1.29 2.41
C THR A 121 14.98 0.14 1.83
N PHE A 122 14.61 0.22 0.56
CA PHE A 122 13.90 -0.82 -0.18
C PHE A 122 14.81 -1.39 -1.27
N LYS A 123 14.52 -2.62 -1.69
CA LYS A 123 15.31 -3.31 -2.72
C LYS A 123 14.90 -2.85 -4.11
N VAL A 124 15.85 -2.74 -5.01
CA VAL A 124 15.59 -2.54 -6.43
C VAL A 124 16.30 -3.61 -7.21
N VAL A 125 15.58 -4.30 -8.07
CA VAL A 125 16.09 -5.41 -8.88
C VAL A 125 15.99 -5.01 -10.34
N ASP A 126 17.08 -5.18 -11.08
CA ASP A 126 17.08 -5.03 -12.54
C ASP A 126 16.31 -6.20 -13.17
N SER A 127 15.29 -5.88 -13.95
CA SER A 127 14.36 -6.85 -14.53
C SER A 127 15.04 -7.91 -15.42
N GLN A 128 16.13 -7.56 -16.10
CA GLN A 128 16.80 -8.43 -17.06
C GLN A 128 17.83 -9.33 -16.40
N THR A 129 18.67 -8.75 -15.54
CA THR A 129 19.81 -9.42 -14.91
C THR A 129 19.46 -10.07 -13.58
N LYS A 130 18.31 -9.70 -12.99
CA LYS A 130 17.85 -10.09 -11.65
C LYS A 130 18.84 -9.71 -10.53
N LYS A 131 19.70 -8.73 -10.78
CA LYS A 131 20.68 -8.23 -9.79
C LYS A 131 20.10 -7.03 -9.04
N GLU A 132 20.51 -6.89 -7.79
CA GLU A 132 20.18 -5.70 -6.99
C GLU A 132 20.93 -4.48 -7.53
N ILE A 133 20.21 -3.37 -7.71
CA ILE A 133 20.74 -2.09 -8.20
C ILE A 133 20.37 -0.95 -7.24
N SER A 134 21.06 0.18 -7.38
CA SER A 134 20.69 1.41 -6.67
C SER A 134 19.39 1.97 -7.22
N TYR A 135 18.49 2.42 -6.34
CA TYR A 135 17.29 3.12 -6.78
C TYR A 135 17.64 4.42 -7.51
N SER A 136 17.10 4.55 -8.71
CA SER A 136 17.00 5.81 -9.45
C SER A 136 15.52 6.11 -9.66
N THR A 137 15.14 7.38 -9.60
CA THR A 137 13.76 7.78 -9.88
C THR A 137 13.41 7.30 -11.29
N PRO A 138 12.40 6.41 -11.47
CA PRO A 138 12.07 5.89 -12.78
C PRO A 138 11.52 7.02 -13.65
N ASN A 139 11.80 6.94 -14.95
CA ASN A 139 11.20 7.84 -15.92
C ASN A 139 9.67 7.73 -15.88
N LYS A 140 8.98 8.81 -16.24
CA LYS A 140 7.52 8.79 -16.38
C LYS A 140 7.13 7.73 -17.42
N ASN A 141 6.09 6.96 -17.11
CA ASN A 141 5.54 5.86 -17.92
C ASN A 141 6.41 4.59 -18.00
N VAL A 142 7.46 4.45 -17.18
CA VAL A 142 8.13 3.16 -16.99
C VAL A 142 7.13 2.13 -16.48
N ILE A 143 7.18 0.93 -17.05
CA ILE A 143 6.46 -0.24 -16.54
C ILE A 143 7.33 -0.88 -15.46
N ILE A 144 6.76 -1.09 -14.29
CA ILE A 144 7.37 -1.93 -13.26
C ILE A 144 6.88 -3.35 -13.45
N ASP A 145 7.81 -4.29 -13.54
CA ASP A 145 7.48 -5.71 -13.68
C ASP A 145 6.93 -6.26 -12.37
N TYR A 146 7.47 -5.77 -11.24
CA TYR A 146 7.08 -6.18 -9.90
C TYR A 146 7.24 -5.07 -8.87
N ALA A 147 6.30 -5.01 -7.92
CA ALA A 147 6.44 -4.25 -6.69
C ALA A 147 5.88 -5.03 -5.50
N LEU A 148 6.69 -5.14 -4.45
CA LEU A 148 6.27 -5.62 -3.13
C LEU A 148 6.03 -4.42 -2.23
N VAL A 149 4.82 -4.32 -1.67
CA VAL A 149 4.38 -3.16 -0.90
C VAL A 149 3.81 -3.59 0.46
N ASP A 150 4.36 -3.04 1.53
CA ASP A 150 3.85 -3.19 2.89
C ASP A 150 2.63 -2.28 3.10
N ILE A 151 1.57 -2.81 3.71
CA ILE A 151 0.55 -1.97 4.36
C ILE A 151 1.06 -1.67 5.79
N LYS A 152 1.71 -0.52 5.99
CA LYS A 152 2.35 -0.19 7.27
C LYS A 152 1.35 0.05 8.39
N ASN A 153 0.38 0.92 8.11
CA ASN A 153 -0.66 1.33 9.03
C ASN A 153 -1.72 2.13 8.28
N LEU A 154 -2.81 2.45 8.97
CA LEU A 154 -3.69 3.54 8.60
C LEU A 154 -3.33 4.75 9.46
N TRP A 155 -3.24 5.93 8.86
CA TRP A 155 -2.99 7.19 9.55
C TRP A 155 -4.26 8.02 9.58
N GLU A 156 -4.50 8.66 10.70
CA GLU A 156 -5.63 9.56 10.90
C GLU A 156 -5.18 11.02 10.80
N SER A 157 -6.06 11.86 10.28
CA SER A 157 -6.03 13.31 10.46
C SER A 157 -7.37 13.78 11.04
N SER A 158 -7.55 15.10 11.14
CA SER A 158 -8.82 15.70 11.57
C SER A 158 -10.01 15.23 10.72
N GLU A 159 -9.84 15.16 9.40
CA GLU A 159 -10.96 14.92 8.47
C GLU A 159 -11.08 13.47 7.96
N LYS A 160 -9.99 12.70 7.98
CA LYS A 160 -9.89 11.47 7.21
C LYS A 160 -8.90 10.47 7.76
N ILE A 161 -9.00 9.25 7.24
CA ILE A 161 -8.06 8.18 7.47
C ILE A 161 -7.54 7.70 6.12
N GLY A 162 -6.22 7.60 6.00
CA GLY A 162 -5.54 7.12 4.81
C GLY A 162 -4.69 5.88 5.08
N PHE A 163 -4.41 5.13 4.02
CA PHE A 163 -3.46 4.03 4.06
C PHE A 163 -2.03 4.56 3.93
N ASN A 164 -1.12 4.01 4.74
CA ASN A 164 0.32 4.17 4.55
C ASN A 164 0.88 2.91 3.90
N LEU A 165 1.14 3.01 2.59
CA LEU A 165 1.75 1.94 1.80
C LEU A 165 3.22 2.25 1.60
N GLU A 166 4.10 1.28 1.86
CA GLU A 166 5.54 1.46 1.73
C GLU A 166 6.13 0.41 0.79
N VAL A 167 6.92 0.86 -0.18
CA VAL A 167 7.66 -0.02 -1.07
C VAL A 167 8.72 -0.80 -0.29
N ARG A 168 8.78 -2.12 -0.53
CA ARG A 168 9.81 -3.02 0.01
C ARG A 168 10.73 -3.53 -1.08
N GLN A 169 10.19 -3.72 -2.28
CA GLN A 169 10.94 -4.09 -3.47
C GLN A 169 10.29 -3.48 -4.71
N LEU A 170 11.12 -3.05 -5.66
CA LEU A 170 10.73 -2.76 -7.04
C LEU A 170 11.58 -3.58 -7.99
N GLU A 171 10.99 -3.94 -9.12
CA GLU A 171 11.66 -4.53 -10.26
C GLU A 171 11.20 -3.83 -11.53
N TYR A 172 12.17 -3.33 -12.30
CA TYR A 172 11.97 -2.67 -13.60
C TYR A 172 13.25 -2.76 -14.44
#